data_AF-A0A0V8DAA5-F1
#
_entry.id   AF-A0A0V8DAA5-F1
#
_cell.length_a   1.000
_cell.length_b   1.000
_cell.length_c   1.000
_cell.angle_alpha   90.00
_cell.angle_beta   90.00
_cell.angle_gamma   90.00
#
_symmetry.space_group_name_H-M   'P 1'
#
loop_
_entity.id
_entity.type
_entity.pdbx_description
1 polymer ?
#
loop_
_entity_poly.entity_id
_entity_poly.type
_entity_poly.pdbx_seq_one_letter_code
_entity_poly.pdbx_strand_id
1 'polypeptide(L)' 'MKTSDALIVIDMQNEVCAGIYRREELIEQINQRILTYRKAKKPIIFIQHNDDELIKESFGWQLIPELLTESTDKYV' A
#
# COMPACT_ATOMS: atom_id res chain seq x y z
N MET A 1 28.21 -0.52 8.47
CA MET A 1 27.33 -0.71 7.28
C MET A 1 26.22 0.32 7.38
N LYS A 2 25.90 1.07 6.32
CA LYS A 2 24.75 1.98 6.33
C LYS A 2 23.52 1.18 5.92
N THR A 3 22.56 1.03 6.82
CA THR A 3 21.31 0.32 6.55
C THR A 3 20.34 1.27 5.84
N SER A 4 19.77 0.83 4.73
CA SER A 4 18.63 1.51 4.11
C SER A 4 17.35 1.17 4.87
N ASP A 5 16.44 2.13 4.98
CA ASP A 5 15.16 1.98 5.65
C ASP A 5 14.05 2.50 4.74
N ALA A 6 13.04 1.67 4.51
CA ALA A 6 11.93 1.92 3.60
C ALA A 6 10.65 1.27 4.15
N LEU A 7 9.49 1.85 3.80
CA LEU A 7 8.20 1.25 4.07
C LEU A 7 7.76 0.47 2.83
N ILE A 8 7.42 -0.80 3.01
CA ILE A 8 6.83 -1.64 1.97
C ILE A 8 5.39 -1.97 2.39
N VAL A 9 4.43 -1.63 1.54
CA VAL A 9 3.00 -1.93 1.71
C VAL A 9 2.62 -2.93 0.63
N ILE A 10 2.05 -4.07 1.02
CA ILE A 10 1.86 -5.22 0.13
C ILE A 10 0.37 -5.54 0.03
N ASP A 11 -0.12 -5.70 -1.19
CA ASP A 11 -1.43 -6.25 -1.56
C ASP A 11 -2.63 -5.59 -0.86
N MET A 12 -2.52 -4.29 -0.55
CA MET A 12 -3.63 -3.49 -0.04
C MET A 12 -4.58 -3.08 -1.18
N GLN A 13 -5.12 -4.08 -1.89
CA GLN A 13 -5.96 -3.94 -3.09
C GLN A 13 -7.43 -4.20 -2.75
N ASN A 14 -8.37 -3.64 -3.53
CA ASN A 14 -9.80 -3.67 -3.21
C ASN A 14 -10.36 -5.08 -2.98
N GLU A 15 -10.09 -6.03 -3.89
CA GLU A 15 -10.60 -7.40 -3.76
C GLU A 15 -9.86 -8.20 -2.68
N VAL A 16 -8.54 -7.98 -2.54
CA VAL A 16 -7.73 -8.61 -1.48
C VAL A 16 -8.22 -8.17 -0.09
N CYS A 17 -8.62 -6.90 0.05
CA CYS A 17 -9.05 -6.30 1.32
C CYS A 17 -10.56 -6.36 1.59
N ALA A 18 -11.37 -7.00 0.74
CA ALA A 18 -12.84 -6.94 0.83
C ALA A 18 -13.42 -7.51 2.15
N GLY A 19 -12.70 -8.40 2.84
CA GLY A 19 -13.18 -9.04 4.08
C GLY A 19 -12.09 -9.21 5.14
N ILE A 20 -11.02 -8.43 5.09
CA ILE A 20 -9.89 -8.60 6.01
C ILE A 20 -10.25 -8.18 7.45
N TYR A 21 -9.66 -8.87 8.41
CA TYR A 21 -9.87 -8.60 9.83
C TYR A 21 -9.43 -7.17 10.19
N ARG A 22 -10.31 -6.42 10.86
CA ARG A 22 -10.05 -5.04 11.33
C ARG A 22 -9.55 -4.09 10.24
N ARG A 23 -10.14 -4.17 9.04
CA ARG A 23 -9.79 -3.36 7.87
C ARG A 23 -9.54 -1.89 8.21
N GLU A 24 -10.47 -1.23 8.89
CA GLU A 24 -10.37 0.20 9.21
C GLU A 24 -9.16 0.53 10.11
N GLU A 25 -8.96 -0.23 11.19
CA GLU A 25 -7.82 -0.06 12.11
C GLU A 25 -6.49 -0.29 11.39
N LEU A 26 -6.42 -1.31 10.53
CA LEU A 26 -5.22 -1.60 9.75
C LEU A 26 -4.87 -0.45 8.80
N ILE A 27 -5.87 0.07 8.07
CA ILE A 27 -5.70 1.20 7.16
C ILE A 27 -5.20 2.43 7.90
N GLU A 28 -5.79 2.73 9.06
CA GLU A 28 -5.37 3.84 9.90
C GLU A 28 -3.89 3.71 10.29
N GLN A 29 -3.47 2.54 10.77
CA GLN A 29 -2.08 2.28 11.18
C GLN A 29 -1.10 2.36 10.01
N ILE A 30 -1.47 1.84 8.84
CA ILE A 30 -0.65 1.96 7.62
C ILE A 30 -0.49 3.42 7.23
N ASN A 31 -1.59 4.20 7.23
CA ASN A 31 -1.56 5.62 6.89
C ASN A 31 -0.70 6.44 7.87
N GLN A 32 -0.75 6.15 9.16
CA GLN A 32 0.15 6.76 10.15
C GLN A 32 1.63 6.46 9.83
N ARG A 33 1.92 5.24 9.35
CA ARG A 33 3.28 4.86 8.94
C ARG A 33 3.72 5.55 7.65
N ILE A 34 2.84 5.64 6.66
CA ILE A 34 3.07 6.40 5.42
C ILE A 34 3.44 7.84 5.75
N LEU A 35 2.64 8.52 6.59
CA LEU A 35 2.92 9.90 7.01
C LEU A 35 4.27 10.04 7.73
N THR A 36 4.63 9.06 8.57
CA THR A 36 5.93 9.04 9.25
C THR A 36 7.09 8.94 8.27
N TYR A 37 7.02 8.03 7.30
CA TYR A 37 8.06 7.85 6.28
C TYR A 37 8.14 9.05 5.33
N ARG A 38 7.01 9.61 4.93
CA ARG A 38 6.92 10.80 4.08
C ARG A 38 7.54 12.02 4.76
N LYS A 39 7.23 12.26 6.04
CA LYS A 39 7.87 13.32 6.85
C LYS A 39 9.39 13.15 6.96
N ALA A 40 9.85 11.90 7.08
CA ALA A 40 11.27 11.57 7.14
C ALA A 40 11.96 11.54 5.76
N LYS A 41 11.23 11.81 4.67
CA LYS A 41 11.71 11.70 3.28
C LYS A 41 12.33 10.33 2.98
N LYS A 42 11.74 9.27 3.54
CA LYS A 42 12.14 7.87 3.32
C LYS A 42 11.28 7.23 2.22
N PRO A 43 11.81 6.23 1.50
CA PRO A 43 11.06 5.56 0.44
C PRO A 43 9.82 4.84 0.97
N ILE A 44 8.76 4.90 0.16
CA ILE A 44 7.51 4.15 0.34
C ILE A 44 7.27 3.39 -0.96
N ILE A 45 7.04 2.08 -0.84
CA ILE A 45 6.90 1.15 -1.96
C ILE A 45 5.58 0.40 -1.78
N PHE A 46 4.70 0.50 -2.75
CA PHE A 46 3.48 -0.30 -2.86
C PHE A 46 3.73 -1.45 -3.80
N ILE A 47 3.40 -2.66 -3.36
CA ILE A 47 3.43 -3.88 -4.16
C ILE A 47 1.98 -4.30 -4.42
N GLN A 48 1.65 -4.56 -5.67
CA GLN A 48 0.33 -5.04 -6.07
C GLN A 48 0.44 -6.37 -6.81
N HIS A 49 -0.13 -7.43 -6.24
CA HIS A 49 -0.29 -8.70 -6.92
C HIS A 49 -1.24 -8.58 -8.11
N ASN A 50 -0.95 -9.32 -9.18
CA ASN A 50 -1.87 -9.51 -10.30
C ASN A 50 -1.71 -10.91 -10.89
N ASP A 51 -2.81 -11.50 -11.32
CA ASP A 51 -2.86 -12.78 -12.03
C ASP A 51 -4.11 -12.82 -12.93
N ASP A 52 -4.51 -14.01 -13.37
CA ASP A 52 -5.66 -14.21 -14.25
C ASP A 52 -7.01 -13.95 -13.56
N GLU A 53 -7.04 -13.88 -12.22
CA GLU A 53 -8.24 -13.57 -11.43
C GLU A 53 -8.23 -12.10 -11.00
N LEU A 54 -7.09 -11.59 -10.53
CA LEU A 54 -6.88 -10.20 -10.13
C LEU A 54 -6.25 -9.40 -11.28
N ILE A 55 -7.07 -9.10 -12.28
CA ILE A 55 -6.63 -8.45 -13.52
C ILE A 55 -6.08 -7.04 -13.26
N LYS A 56 -4.86 -6.77 -13.75
CA LYS A 56 -4.21 -5.46 -13.66
C LYS A 56 -5.12 -4.34 -14.20
N GLU A 57 -5.09 -3.18 -13.53
CA GLU A 57 -5.93 -1.99 -13.81
C GLU A 57 -7.43 -2.14 -13.52
N SER A 58 -7.93 -3.35 -13.22
CA SER A 58 -9.31 -3.55 -12.75
C SER A 58 -9.55 -2.88 -11.39
N PHE A 59 -10.82 -2.67 -11.05
CA PHE A 59 -11.19 -2.13 -9.74
C PHE A 59 -10.65 -3.00 -8.59
N GLY A 60 -10.77 -4.33 -8.70
CA GLY A 60 -10.29 -5.27 -7.69
C GLY A 60 -8.78 -5.17 -7.46
N TRP A 61 -8.01 -4.96 -8.54
CA TRP A 61 -6.56 -4.83 -8.51
C TRP A 61 -6.07 -3.48 -7.97
N GLN A 62 -6.85 -2.41 -8.10
CA GLN A 62 -6.45 -1.10 -7.60
C GLN A 62 -6.25 -1.15 -6.08
N LEU A 63 -5.28 -0.35 -5.60
CA LEU A 63 -5.12 -0.11 -4.17
C LEU A 63 -6.43 0.41 -3.58
N ILE A 64 -6.69 0.08 -2.32
CA ILE A 64 -7.83 0.64 -1.60
C ILE A 64 -7.74 2.18 -1.57
N PRO A 65 -8.84 2.90 -1.86
CA PRO A 65 -8.82 4.36 -2.02
C PRO A 65 -8.52 5.10 -0.71
N GLU A 66 -8.65 4.45 0.44
CA GLU A 66 -8.36 5.03 1.75
C GLU A 66 -6.86 5.10 2.09
N LEU A 67 -5.99 4.44 1.32
CA LEU A 67 -4.55 4.59 1.49
C LEU A 67 -4.06 5.96 1.00
N LEU A 68 -3.21 6.61 1.80
CA LEU A 68 -2.62 7.91 1.48
C LEU A 68 -1.47 7.81 0.48
N THR A 69 -1.74 7.29 -0.71
CA THR A 69 -0.75 7.17 -1.79
C THR A 69 -0.50 8.51 -2.48
N GLU A 70 0.68 8.67 -3.07
CA GLU A 70 1.05 9.81 -3.91
C GLU A 70 1.69 9.33 -5.22
N SER A 71 1.60 10.14 -6.28
CA SER A 71 2.21 9.80 -7.58
C SER A 71 3.74 9.72 -7.55
N THR A 72 4.36 10.23 -6.49
CA THR A 72 5.80 10.20 -6.24
C THR A 72 6.25 8.92 -5.53
N ASP A 73 5.32 8.14 -4.98
CA ASP A 73 5.61 6.84 -4.37
C ASP A 73 6.04 5.82 -5.44
N LYS A 74 6.62 4.70 -5.00
CA LYS A 74 7.00 3.61 -5.89
C LYS A 74 5.92 2.55 -5.93
N TYR A 75 5.60 2.08 -7.13
CA TYR A 75 4.61 1.04 -7.39
C TYR A 75 5.31 -0.08 -8.14
N VAL A 76 5.15 -1.31 -7.66
CA VAL A 76 5.69 -2.54 -8.23
C VAL A 76 4.55 -3.48 -8.56
#